data_AF-A0A8J5CME4-F1
#
_entry.id   AF-A0A8J5CME4-F1
#
_cell.length_a   1.000
_cell.length_b   1.000
_cell.length_c   1.000
_cell.angle_alpha   90.00
_cell.angle_beta   90.00
_cell.angle_gamma   90.00
#
_symmetry.space_group_name_H-M   'P 1'
#
loop_
_entity.id
_entity.type
_entity.pdbx_description
1 polymer ?
#
loop_
_entity_poly.entity_id
_entity_poly.type
_entity_poly.pdbx_seq_one_letter_code
_entity_poly.pdbx_strand_id
1 'polypeptide(L)'
;MFSDLCTSHRIFTKAKMPHNAFIDYQRTVASFSIISLLVVTMGLIFSAYTFHHTRYMYKRLAACSHLIAAGCVLIVIEVATTMLHYAARNLPELHPPKTNWHYGYSFMLAWITFIAEVTATLAFGICSRKRKKDKAPDDEYAIDEEPTIIGR
;
A
#
# COMPACT_ATOMS: atom_id res chain seq x y z
N MET A 1 8.71 1.77 -32.33
CA MET A 1 9.98 2.52 -32.23
C MET A 1 10.07 3.04 -30.80
N PHE A 2 10.53 2.17 -29.91
CA PHE A 2 10.68 2.43 -28.47
C PHE A 2 11.98 3.16 -28.25
N SER A 3 11.89 4.46 -27.97
CA SER A 3 12.98 5.21 -27.35
C SER A 3 12.37 6.45 -26.70
N ASP A 4 11.47 6.24 -25.74
CA ASP A 4 11.35 7.15 -24.61
C ASP A 4 12.65 6.99 -23.82
N LEU A 5 13.64 7.79 -24.21
CA LEU A 5 14.88 7.92 -23.47
C LEU A 5 14.47 8.29 -22.04
N CYS A 6 14.76 7.43 -21.08
CA CYS A 6 14.65 7.73 -19.66
C CYS A 6 15.69 8.81 -19.36
N THR A 7 15.41 10.05 -19.80
CA THR A 7 16.16 11.22 -19.38
C THR A 7 15.87 11.30 -17.90
N SER A 8 16.84 10.86 -17.09
CA SER A 8 16.92 11.26 -15.70
C SER A 8 16.80 12.78 -15.73
N HIS A 9 15.59 13.29 -15.47
CA HIS A 9 15.31 14.70 -15.50
C HIS A 9 16.27 15.26 -14.47
N ARG A 10 17.36 15.89 -14.93
CA ARG A 10 18.33 16.49 -14.02
C ARG A 10 17.57 17.63 -13.38
N ILE A 11 16.96 17.36 -12.23
CA ILE A 11 16.14 18.29 -11.43
C ILE A 11 16.98 19.53 -11.07
N PHE A 12 18.31 19.44 -11.21
CA PHE A 12 19.24 20.51 -10.92
C PHE A 12 19.83 21.07 -12.21
N THR A 13 19.31 22.21 -12.66
CA THR A 13 20.18 23.16 -13.37
C THR A 13 21.29 23.53 -12.39
N LYS A 14 22.56 23.41 -12.80
CA LYS A 14 23.75 23.60 -11.94
C LYS A 14 23.81 24.95 -11.19
N ALA A 15 22.90 25.88 -11.44
CA ALA A 15 22.95 27.25 -10.97
C ALA A 15 22.26 27.52 -9.61
N LYS A 16 21.37 26.63 -9.11
CA LYS A 16 20.63 26.89 -7.85
C LYS A 16 20.56 25.63 -6.99
N MET A 17 21.10 25.71 -5.77
CA MET A 17 21.02 24.63 -4.78
C MET A 17 19.54 24.29 -4.53
N PRO A 18 19.14 23.01 -4.56
CA PRO A 18 17.78 22.63 -4.23
C PRO A 18 17.48 22.96 -2.77
N HIS A 19 16.27 23.41 -2.48
CA HIS A 19 15.81 23.53 -1.10
C HIS A 19 15.91 22.15 -0.43
N ASN A 20 16.69 22.05 0.66
CA ASN A 20 16.92 20.80 1.40
C ASN A 20 15.60 20.06 1.70
N ALA A 21 14.55 20.82 2.04
CA ALA A 21 13.21 20.29 2.27
C ALA A 21 12.64 19.46 1.10
N PHE A 22 12.85 19.87 -0.16
CA PHE A 22 12.36 19.12 -1.31
C PHE A 22 13.08 17.77 -1.48
N ILE A 23 14.40 17.76 -1.24
CA ILE A 23 15.19 16.52 -1.26
C ILE A 23 14.76 15.58 -0.14
N ASP A 24 14.45 16.12 1.03
CA ASP A 24 13.97 15.33 2.17
C ASP A 24 12.58 14.75 1.93
N TYR A 25 11.67 15.49 1.28
CA TYR A 25 10.38 14.95 0.81
C TYR A 25 10.60 13.80 -0.18
N GLN A 26 11.48 13.97 -1.17
CA GLN A 26 11.74 12.94 -2.17
C GLN A 26 12.32 11.66 -1.54
N ARG A 27 13.25 11.80 -0.59
CA ARG A 27 13.81 10.65 0.17
C ARG A 27 12.75 9.95 1.00
N THR A 28 11.87 10.72 1.63
CA THR A 28 10.75 10.20 2.43
C THR A 28 9.78 9.41 1.56
N VAL A 29 9.36 9.96 0.40
CA VAL A 29 8.49 9.24 -0.56
C VAL A 29 9.15 7.94 -1.03
N ALA A 30 10.42 7.98 -1.42
CA ALA A 30 11.16 6.80 -1.86
C ALA A 30 11.23 5.73 -0.76
N SER A 31 11.54 6.13 0.47
CA SER A 31 11.67 5.20 1.61
C SER A 31 10.33 4.55 1.97
N PHE A 32 9.26 5.34 2.08
CA PHE A 32 7.93 4.80 2.37
C PHE A 32 7.38 3.95 1.23
N SER A 33 7.72 4.23 -0.03
CA SER A 33 7.30 3.39 -1.15
C SER A 33 7.88 1.99 -1.07
N ILE A 34 9.16 1.86 -0.68
CA ILE A 34 9.82 0.55 -0.50
C ILE A 34 9.19 -0.19 0.68
N ILE A 35 8.99 0.48 1.82
CA ILE A 35 8.34 -0.11 2.99
C ILE A 35 6.93 -0.59 2.64
N SER A 36 6.14 0.26 1.97
CA SER A 36 4.78 -0.08 1.55
C SER A 36 4.76 -1.29 0.63
N LEU A 37 5.71 -1.41 -0.30
CA LEU A 37 5.83 -2.56 -1.20
C LEU A 37 6.09 -3.86 -0.44
N LEU A 38 6.98 -3.82 0.57
CA LEU A 38 7.25 -4.97 1.42
C LEU A 38 6.00 -5.37 2.21
N VAL A 39 5.28 -4.41 2.81
CA VAL A 39 4.09 -4.68 3.61
C VAL A 39 2.94 -5.24 2.76
N VAL A 40 2.70 -4.68 1.56
CA VAL A 40 1.72 -5.21 0.59
C VAL A 40 2.09 -6.66 0.22
N THR A 41 3.37 -6.92 -0.07
CA THR A 41 3.84 -8.28 -0.40
C THR A 41 3.60 -9.25 0.75
N MET A 42 3.87 -8.85 2.00
CA MET A 42 3.57 -9.68 3.16
C MET A 42 2.05 -9.94 3.31
N GLY A 43 1.21 -8.93 3.07
CA GLY A 43 -0.24 -9.07 3.07
C GLY A 43 -0.72 -10.09 2.04
N LEU A 44 -0.18 -10.05 0.82
CA LEU A 44 -0.47 -11.02 -0.24
C LEU A 44 -0.04 -12.44 0.15
N ILE A 45 1.13 -12.61 0.79
CA ILE A 45 1.60 -13.91 1.27
C ILE A 45 0.64 -14.47 2.34
N PHE A 46 0.22 -13.66 3.30
CA PHE A 46 -0.74 -14.09 4.33
C PHE A 46 -2.14 -14.39 3.77
N SER A 47 -2.55 -13.65 2.75
CA SER A 47 -3.79 -13.89 2.00
C SER A 47 -3.73 -15.23 1.24
N ALA A 48 -2.64 -15.49 0.50
CA ALA A 48 -2.42 -16.75 -0.18
C ALA A 48 -2.36 -17.93 0.80
N TYR A 49 -1.68 -17.75 1.94
CA TYR A 49 -1.56 -18.74 2.99
C TYR A 49 -2.93 -19.11 3.60
N THR A 50 -3.84 -18.14 3.69
CA THR A 50 -5.20 -18.36 4.20
C THR A 50 -6.01 -19.33 3.32
N PHE A 51 -5.71 -19.46 2.02
CA PHE A 51 -6.35 -20.46 1.16
C PHE A 51 -5.80 -21.87 1.39
N HIS A 52 -4.57 -22.00 1.87
CA HIS A 52 -3.96 -23.31 2.17
C HIS A 52 -4.32 -23.81 3.57
N HIS A 53 -4.42 -22.92 4.56
CA HIS A 53 -4.83 -23.26 5.92
C HIS A 53 -6.04 -22.44 6.34
N THR A 54 -7.17 -23.11 6.42
CA THR A 54 -8.53 -22.58 6.59
C THR A 54 -8.84 -22.06 8.00
N ARG A 55 -7.86 -22.03 8.90
CA ARG A 55 -8.04 -21.60 10.29
C ARG A 55 -8.51 -20.15 10.38
N TYR A 56 -9.54 -19.91 11.19
CA TYR A 56 -10.14 -18.58 11.35
C TYR A 56 -9.15 -17.49 11.82
N MET A 57 -8.08 -17.89 12.51
CA MET A 57 -7.06 -16.98 13.05
C MET A 57 -6.19 -16.37 11.93
N TYR A 58 -5.90 -17.11 10.86
CA TYR A 58 -5.13 -16.59 9.72
C TYR A 58 -5.92 -15.55 8.92
N LYS A 59 -7.24 -15.72 8.80
CA LYS A 59 -8.13 -14.72 8.18
C LYS A 59 -8.06 -13.35 8.90
N ARG A 60 -7.92 -13.34 10.23
CA ARG A 60 -7.76 -12.09 11.02
C ARG A 60 -6.41 -11.45 10.77
N LEU A 61 -5.36 -12.25 10.78
CA LEU A 61 -4.00 -11.78 10.51
C LEU A 61 -3.88 -11.21 9.10
N ALA A 62 -4.45 -11.87 8.09
CA ALA A 62 -4.51 -11.37 6.73
C ALA A 62 -5.30 -10.04 6.62
N ALA A 63 -6.45 -9.93 7.29
CA ALA A 63 -7.21 -8.67 7.32
C ALA A 63 -6.39 -7.52 7.93
N CYS A 64 -5.71 -7.77 9.04
CA CYS A 64 -4.84 -6.79 9.70
C CYS A 64 -3.64 -6.40 8.82
N SER A 65 -3.00 -7.36 8.15
CA SER A 65 -1.86 -7.05 7.27
C SER A 65 -2.28 -6.20 6.08
N HIS A 66 -3.42 -6.50 5.45
CA HIS A 66 -3.98 -5.67 4.38
C HIS A 66 -4.39 -4.27 4.88
N LEU A 67 -4.87 -4.16 6.13
CA LEU A 67 -5.22 -2.85 6.69
C LEU A 67 -3.97 -1.98 6.91
N ILE A 68 -2.89 -2.57 7.41
CA ILE A 68 -1.60 -1.88 7.58
C ILE A 68 -1.03 -1.51 6.21
N ALA A 69 -1.12 -2.40 5.22
CA ALA A 69 -0.71 -2.14 3.84
C ALA A 69 -1.47 -0.95 3.23
N ALA A 70 -2.80 -0.89 3.38
CA ALA A 70 -3.62 0.24 2.94
C ALA A 70 -3.15 1.56 3.60
N GLY A 71 -2.86 1.54 4.90
CA GLY A 71 -2.32 2.70 5.62
C GLY A 71 -0.98 3.16 5.06
N CYS A 72 -0.06 2.23 4.79
CA CYS A 72 1.25 2.55 4.19
C CYS A 72 1.10 3.20 2.80
N VAL A 73 0.22 2.66 1.94
CA VAL A 73 -0.06 3.24 0.61
C VAL A 73 -0.64 4.64 0.73
N LEU A 74 -1.57 4.86 1.67
CA LEU A 74 -2.17 6.17 1.91
C LEU A 74 -1.13 7.20 2.38
N ILE A 75 -0.20 6.81 3.26
CA ILE A 75 0.91 7.68 3.67
C ILE A 75 1.77 8.07 2.45
N VAL A 76 2.09 7.13 1.57
CA VAL A 76 2.88 7.43 0.36
C VAL A 76 2.15 8.44 -0.53
N ILE A 77 0.83 8.30 -0.72
CA ILE A 77 0.01 9.25 -1.49
C ILE A 77 0.06 10.64 -0.84
N GLU A 78 -0.10 10.74 0.48
CA GLU A 78 -0.09 12.01 1.21
C GLU A 78 1.28 12.72 1.13
N VAL A 79 2.37 11.98 1.32
CA VAL A 79 3.72 12.57 1.22
C VAL A 79 4.01 12.99 -0.23
N ALA A 80 3.58 12.21 -1.22
CA ALA A 80 3.78 12.55 -2.64
C ALA A 80 2.97 13.79 -3.07
N THR A 81 1.72 13.93 -2.62
CA THR A 81 0.91 15.13 -2.88
C THR A 81 1.50 16.37 -2.20
N THR A 82 1.95 16.23 -0.95
CA THR A 82 2.64 17.30 -0.22
C THR A 82 3.93 17.73 -0.91
N MET A 83 4.73 16.78 -1.40
CA MET A 83 5.94 17.06 -2.19
C MET A 83 5.61 17.87 -3.45
N LEU A 84 4.56 17.49 -4.18
CA LEU A 84 4.13 18.19 -5.40
C LEU A 84 3.62 19.61 -5.08
N HIS A 85 2.83 19.76 -4.02
CA HIS A 85 2.35 21.07 -3.56
C HIS A 85 3.51 21.98 -3.12
N TYR A 86 4.52 21.42 -2.45
CA TYR A 86 5.74 22.14 -2.09
C TYR A 86 6.50 22.59 -3.35
N ALA A 87 6.65 21.71 -4.34
CA ALA A 87 7.30 22.01 -5.60
C ALA A 87 6.58 23.12 -6.37
N ALA A 88 5.24 23.05 -6.47
CA ALA A 88 4.43 24.03 -7.17
C ALA A 88 4.53 25.45 -6.58
N ARG A 89 4.73 25.57 -5.26
CA ARG A 89 4.82 26.87 -4.58
C ARG A 89 6.23 27.44 -4.52
N ASN A 90 7.23 26.58 -4.29
CA ASN A 90 8.58 27.02 -3.95
C ASN A 90 9.59 26.84 -5.10
N LEU A 91 9.26 26.06 -6.15
CA LEU A 91 10.13 25.79 -7.29
C LEU A 91 9.48 26.26 -8.61
N PRO A 92 9.43 27.58 -8.87
CA PRO A 92 8.87 28.13 -10.10
C PRO A 92 9.65 27.73 -11.37
N GLU A 93 10.93 27.32 -11.23
CA GLU A 93 11.73 26.76 -12.34
C GLU A 93 11.26 25.37 -12.77
N LEU A 94 10.74 24.56 -11.82
CA LEU A 94 10.23 23.22 -12.10
C LEU A 94 8.74 23.26 -12.45
N HIS A 95 7.99 24.17 -11.82
CA HIS A 95 6.57 24.40 -12.05
C HIS A 95 6.30 25.86 -12.45
N PRO A 96 6.40 26.20 -13.75
CA PRO A 96 6.03 27.53 -14.23
C PRO A 96 4.58 27.87 -13.84
N PRO A 97 4.35 29.07 -13.28
CA PRO A 97 3.01 29.54 -12.97
C PRO A 97 2.24 29.71 -14.28
N LYS A 98 1.01 29.18 -14.36
CA LYS A 98 0.07 29.14 -15.50
C LYS A 98 0.07 27.88 -16.38
N THR A 99 0.85 26.85 -16.07
CA THR A 99 0.73 25.54 -16.73
C THR A 99 -0.32 24.66 -16.04
N ASN A 100 -1.12 23.94 -16.83
CA ASN A 100 -2.01 22.88 -16.34
C ASN A 100 -1.18 21.60 -16.14
N TRP A 101 -1.15 21.09 -14.91
CA TRP A 101 -0.43 19.88 -14.54
C TRP A 101 -1.43 18.76 -14.28
N HIS A 102 -1.17 17.58 -14.83
CA HIS A 102 -1.99 16.40 -14.62
C HIS A 102 -1.17 15.34 -13.89
N TYR A 103 -1.81 14.63 -12.95
CA TYR A 103 -1.20 13.50 -12.28
C TYR A 103 -0.93 12.38 -13.28
N GLY A 104 0.25 11.76 -13.19
CA GLY A 104 0.61 10.62 -14.03
C GLY A 104 -0.12 9.33 -13.64
N TYR A 105 -0.05 8.32 -14.50
CA TYR A 105 -0.69 7.01 -14.30
C TYR A 105 -0.30 6.34 -12.97
N SER A 106 0.94 6.52 -12.50
CA SER A 106 1.40 5.96 -11.23
C SER A 106 0.59 6.45 -10.02
N PHE A 107 0.08 7.68 -10.06
CA PHE A 107 -0.77 8.21 -9.00
C PHE A 107 -2.15 7.54 -8.99
N MET A 108 -2.71 7.26 -10.17
CA MET A 108 -3.96 6.51 -10.30
C MET A 108 -3.79 5.06 -9.83
N LEU A 109 -2.66 4.43 -10.19
CA LEU A 109 -2.33 3.08 -9.71
C LEU A 109 -2.23 3.03 -8.18
N ALA A 110 -1.66 4.04 -7.53
CA ALA A 110 -1.58 4.10 -6.07
C ALA A 110 -2.98 4.09 -5.41
N TRP A 111 -3.94 4.86 -5.96
CA TRP A 111 -5.33 4.86 -5.48
C TRP A 111 -6.04 3.53 -5.71
N ILE A 112 -5.82 2.89 -6.87
CA ILE A 112 -6.38 1.57 -7.16
C ILE A 112 -5.84 0.54 -6.16
N THR A 113 -4.53 0.55 -5.89
CA THR A 113 -3.91 -0.33 -4.88
C THR A 113 -4.51 -0.08 -3.50
N PHE A 114 -4.68 1.18 -3.09
CA PHE A 114 -5.32 1.51 -1.82
C PHE A 114 -6.74 0.93 -1.71
N ILE A 115 -7.56 1.12 -2.75
CA ILE A 115 -8.92 0.58 -2.79
C ILE A 115 -8.90 -0.96 -2.74
N ALA A 116 -8.01 -1.60 -3.48
CA ALA A 116 -7.85 -3.05 -3.47
C ALA A 116 -7.52 -3.58 -2.06
N GLU A 117 -6.55 -2.97 -1.38
CA GLU A 117 -6.18 -3.32 -0.01
C GLU A 117 -7.34 -3.14 0.98
N VAL A 118 -8.08 -2.02 0.89
CA VAL A 118 -9.27 -1.77 1.72
C VAL A 118 -10.35 -2.82 1.47
N THR A 119 -10.63 -3.15 0.20
CA THR A 119 -11.62 -4.19 -0.13
C THR A 119 -11.18 -5.56 0.37
N ALA A 120 -9.89 -5.89 0.31
CA ALA A 120 -9.34 -7.13 0.86
C ALA A 120 -9.50 -7.16 2.39
N THR A 121 -9.16 -6.07 3.10
CA THR A 121 -9.38 -5.96 4.55
C THR A 121 -10.84 -6.18 4.92
N LEU A 122 -11.78 -5.56 4.19
CA LEU A 122 -13.21 -5.73 4.45
C LEU A 122 -13.66 -7.17 4.15
N ALA A 123 -13.23 -7.74 3.03
CA ALA A 123 -13.56 -9.11 2.66
C ALA A 123 -13.07 -10.12 3.71
N PHE A 124 -11.79 -10.06 4.10
CA PHE A 124 -11.24 -10.94 5.13
C PHE A 124 -11.81 -10.65 6.52
N GLY A 125 -12.08 -9.38 6.85
CA GLY A 125 -12.69 -8.99 8.12
C GLY A 125 -14.11 -9.53 8.28
N ILE A 126 -14.94 -9.41 7.24
CA ILE A 126 -16.32 -9.94 7.22
C ILE A 126 -16.28 -11.48 7.22
N CYS A 127 -15.42 -12.09 6.41
CA CYS A 127 -15.26 -13.56 6.34
C CYS A 127 -14.59 -14.18 7.57
N SER A 128 -14.03 -13.38 8.49
CA SER A 128 -13.39 -13.85 9.73
C SER A 128 -14.36 -13.93 10.94
N ARG A 129 -15.62 -13.51 10.77
CA ARG A 129 -16.63 -13.72 11.82
C ARG A 129 -16.74 -15.21 12.14
N LYS A 130 -16.51 -15.57 13.42
CA LYS A 130 -16.69 -16.93 13.93
C LYS A 130 -18.08 -17.42 13.52
N ARG A 131 -18.15 -18.46 12.68
CA ARG A 131 -19.40 -19.20 12.48
C ARG A 131 -19.56 -20.15 13.66
N LYS A 132 -20.77 -20.26 14.20
CA LYS A 132 -21.07 -21.28 15.21
C LYS A 132 -21.09 -22.65 14.52
N LYS A 133 -20.68 -23.70 15.25
CA LYS A 133 -20.47 -25.11 14.80
C LYS A 133 -21.58 -25.62 13.85
N ASP A 134 -22.83 -25.22 14.05
CA ASP A 134 -24.00 -25.57 13.20
C ASP A 134 -23.98 -25.08 11.73
N LYS A 135 -23.02 -24.23 11.34
CA LYS A 135 -22.90 -23.70 9.95
C LYS A 135 -21.51 -23.90 9.35
N ALA A 136 -20.72 -24.85 9.88
CA ALA A 136 -19.49 -25.27 9.24
C ALA A 136 -19.83 -26.05 7.95
N PRO A 137 -19.20 -25.73 6.80
CA PRO A 137 -19.49 -26.40 5.54
C PRO A 137 -18.93 -27.83 5.45
N ASP A 138 -18.02 -28.23 6.35
CA ASP A 138 -17.42 -29.56 6.39
C ASP A 138 -16.97 -29.91 7.82
N ASP A 139 -17.00 -31.20 8.17
CA ASP A 139 -16.66 -31.70 9.52
C ASP A 139 -15.17 -31.50 9.83
N GLU A 140 -14.29 -31.60 8.83
CA GLU A 140 -12.85 -31.32 8.95
C GLU A 140 -12.59 -29.84 9.33
N TYR A 141 -13.39 -28.92 8.77
CA TYR A 141 -13.34 -27.50 9.10
C TYR A 141 -13.79 -27.23 10.55
N ALA A 142 -14.75 -28.01 11.06
CA ALA A 142 -15.23 -27.91 12.43
C ALA A 142 -14.22 -28.47 13.45
N ILE A 143 -13.42 -29.46 13.06
CA ILE A 143 -12.34 -30.04 13.87
C ILE A 143 -11.15 -29.07 13.94
N ASP A 144 -10.77 -28.42 12.84
CA ASP A 144 -9.68 -27.42 12.81
C ASP A 144 -9.99 -26.13 13.60
N GLU A 145 -11.28 -25.82 13.80
CA GLU A 145 -11.75 -24.71 14.64
C GLU A 145 -11.84 -25.07 16.13
N GLU A 146 -11.71 -26.35 16.48
CA GLU A 146 -11.72 -26.79 17.87
C GLU A 146 -10.46 -26.26 18.59
N PRO A 147 -10.57 -25.72 19.81
CA PRO A 147 -9.39 -25.32 20.56
C PRO A 147 -8.52 -26.55 20.80
N THR A 148 -7.35 -26.60 20.16
CA THR A 148 -6.28 -27.55 20.52
C THR A 148 -5.97 -27.36 22.00
N ILE A 149 -6.40 -28.31 22.83
CA ILE A 149 -6.12 -28.35 24.26
C ILE A 149 -4.63 -28.67 24.42
N ILE A 150 -3.81 -27.63 24.54
CA ILE A 150 -2.41 -27.74 24.95
C ILE A 150 -2.43 -27.77 26.48
N GLY A 151 -2.64 -28.95 27.04
CA GLY A 151 -2.58 -29.17 28.48
C GLY A 151 -3.86 -29.73 29.09
N ARG A 152 -3.76 -31.04 29.39
CA ARG A 152 -4.63 -31.95 30.15
C ARG A 152 -5.95 -32.36 29.51
#